data_AF-A0A940NQ14-F1
#
_entry.id   AF-A0A940NQ14-F1
#
_cell.length_a   1.000
_cell.length_b   1.000
_cell.length_c   1.000
_cell.angle_alpha   90.00
_cell.angle_beta   90.00
_cell.angle_gamma   90.00
#
_symmetry.space_group_name_H-M   'P 1'
#
loop_
_entity.id
_entity.type
_entity.pdbx_description
1 polymer ?
#
loop_
_entity_poly.entity_id
_entity_poly.type
_entity_poly.pdbx_seq_one_letter_code
_entity_poly.pdbx_strand_id
1 'polypeptide(L)'
;MKKKRLYSMLCAWLFSTLAIGGNISALPLIPASVLTASATETTDQGLQYEITDGEIRITGHTDDLPAAVVIPDEIGGVPVTGIGDNAFSWCEKLTSVTLPDSLTRIGVGAFAGCTHLTDITIPKNVTSIASPALFSYCDALRSIAVDPDNTAYASADGVLFNKDLTQLLRYPIGNGGTQYSVPDSVTA
;
A
#
# COMPACT_ATOMS: atom_id res chain seq x y z
N MET A 1 31.41 -28.15 7.02
CA MET A 1 31.68 -27.81 5.59
C MET A 1 30.45 -27.07 5.05
N LYS A 2 30.34 -25.75 5.26
CA LYS A 2 30.51 -24.65 4.27
C LYS A 2 29.65 -24.74 3.00
N LYS A 3 28.71 -23.78 2.85
CA LYS A 3 28.48 -22.84 1.70
C LYS A 3 27.35 -21.89 2.12
N LYS A 4 27.60 -20.71 2.71
CA LYS A 4 27.92 -19.39 2.10
C LYS A 4 27.02 -19.01 0.89
N ARG A 5 26.13 -18.04 1.12
CA ARG A 5 25.70 -16.99 0.18
C ARG A 5 25.72 -15.68 0.99
N LEU A 6 26.89 -15.09 1.20
CA LEU A 6 27.40 -13.91 0.48
C LEU A 6 26.33 -12.81 0.33
N TYR A 7 26.14 -12.05 1.41
CA TYR A 7 25.58 -10.69 1.34
C TYR A 7 26.45 -9.86 0.38
N SER A 8 25.85 -9.38 -0.70
CA SER A 8 26.44 -8.39 -1.58
C SER A 8 25.84 -7.02 -1.24
N MET A 9 26.19 -6.49 -0.07
CA MET A 9 26.07 -5.06 0.21
C MET A 9 27.47 -4.45 0.07
N LEU A 10 27.82 -4.16 -1.18
CA LEU A 10 28.96 -3.33 -1.53
C LEU A 10 28.38 -2.01 -2.07
N CYS A 11 28.13 -1.07 -1.17
CA CYS A 11 28.21 0.37 -1.48
C CYS A 11 28.37 1.20 -0.19
N ALA A 12 29.62 1.62 0.02
CA ALA A 12 30.04 2.91 0.56
C ALA A 12 29.47 3.38 1.92
N TRP A 13 29.94 2.77 3.02
CA TRP A 13 30.24 3.54 4.23
C TRP A 13 31.68 4.03 4.15
N LEU A 14 31.90 5.22 3.59
CA LEU A 14 33.17 5.94 3.66
C LEU A 14 32.89 7.43 3.81
N PHE A 15 32.74 7.88 5.06
CA PHE A 15 33.33 9.15 5.50
C PHE A 15 33.65 9.03 7.00
N SER A 16 34.94 8.84 7.27
CA SER A 16 35.49 9.11 8.59
C SER A 16 35.53 10.62 8.76
N THR A 17 34.89 11.15 9.80
CA THR A 17 35.57 12.01 10.79
C THR A 17 34.66 12.20 12.00
N LEU A 18 35.28 12.08 13.15
CA LEU A 18 34.74 12.17 14.51
C LEU A 18 34.30 13.61 14.83
N ALA A 19 33.07 13.80 15.29
CA ALA A 19 32.67 15.00 16.05
C ALA A 19 31.68 14.65 17.17
N ILE A 20 32.27 14.36 18.33
CA ILE A 20 31.86 14.57 19.72
C ILE A 20 30.38 14.95 19.98
N GLY A 21 29.69 14.06 20.70
CA GLY A 21 28.76 14.40 21.79
C GLY A 21 27.53 15.25 21.44
N GLY A 22 26.45 14.60 21.03
CA GLY A 22 25.12 15.20 20.97
C GLY A 22 24.09 14.17 20.52
N ASN A 23 23.00 14.04 21.28
CA ASN A 23 21.89 13.14 20.98
C ASN A 23 21.23 13.57 19.65
N ILE A 24 21.43 12.81 18.58
CA ILE A 24 20.74 12.99 17.30
C ILE A 24 20.15 11.65 16.89
N SER A 25 18.82 11.60 16.85
CA SER A 25 18.06 10.55 16.18
C SER A 25 18.61 10.42 14.76
N ALA A 26 19.18 9.27 14.43
CA ALA A 26 19.66 8.96 13.10
C ALA A 26 18.47 8.90 12.14
N LEU A 27 18.17 10.01 11.47
CA LEU A 27 17.33 10.01 10.27
C LEU A 27 18.19 9.49 9.11
N PRO A 28 17.67 8.58 8.26
CA PRO A 28 18.42 8.14 7.10
C PRO A 28 18.56 9.31 6.13
N LEU A 29 19.80 9.71 5.89
CA LEU A 29 20.18 10.73 4.93
C LEU A 29 20.08 10.10 3.52
N ILE A 30 19.03 10.41 2.75
CA ILE A 30 18.96 9.99 1.35
C ILE A 30 20.02 10.77 0.55
N PRO A 31 20.92 10.11 -0.20
CA PRO A 31 21.98 10.78 -0.94
C PRO A 31 21.40 11.58 -2.13
N ALA A 32 21.92 12.80 -2.31
CA ALA A 32 21.51 13.79 -3.32
C ALA A 32 21.84 13.42 -4.80
N SER A 33 21.79 12.14 -5.17
CA SER A 33 22.19 11.62 -6.49
C SER A 33 21.09 10.84 -7.22
N VAL A 34 19.81 11.05 -6.90
CA VAL A 34 18.70 10.50 -7.70
C VAL A 34 18.40 11.45 -8.87
N LEU A 35 19.31 11.48 -9.85
CA LEU A 35 18.98 11.95 -11.19
C LEU A 35 19.44 10.87 -12.16
N THR A 36 18.45 10.18 -12.74
CA THR A 36 18.51 9.09 -13.74
C THR A 36 18.64 7.66 -13.18
N ALA A 37 17.66 6.82 -13.60
CA ALA A 37 17.29 5.46 -13.16
C ALA A 37 16.53 5.37 -11.82
N SER A 38 15.21 5.13 -11.88
CA SER A 38 14.38 4.80 -10.71
C SER A 38 14.77 3.41 -10.20
N ALA A 39 15.76 3.36 -9.31
CA ALA A 39 16.07 2.14 -8.58
C ALA A 39 14.94 1.88 -7.56
N THR A 40 14.42 0.66 -7.55
CA THR A 40 13.48 0.23 -6.49
C THR A 40 14.24 0.18 -5.17
N GLU A 41 13.79 0.96 -4.19
CA GLU A 41 14.30 0.94 -2.82
C GLU A 41 13.43 0.05 -1.94
N THR A 42 13.91 -0.32 -0.75
CA THR A 42 13.16 -1.20 0.16
C THR A 42 13.28 -0.70 1.59
N THR A 43 12.15 -0.60 2.28
CA THR A 43 12.09 -0.24 3.70
C THR A 43 12.52 -1.41 4.59
N ASP A 44 12.85 -1.14 5.86
CA ASP A 44 13.18 -2.18 6.85
C ASP A 44 12.04 -3.19 7.10
N GLN A 45 10.79 -2.82 6.79
CA GLN A 45 9.62 -3.70 6.89
C GLN A 45 9.33 -4.50 5.62
N GLY A 46 10.13 -4.34 4.56
CA GLY A 46 10.00 -5.10 3.32
C GLY A 46 9.13 -4.47 2.23
N LEU A 47 8.66 -3.23 2.40
CA LEU A 47 7.97 -2.50 1.32
C LEU A 47 8.97 -2.04 0.26
N GLN A 48 8.69 -2.36 -1.00
CA GLN A 48 9.46 -1.90 -2.16
C GLN A 48 8.80 -0.66 -2.76
N TYR A 49 9.60 0.34 -3.12
CA TYR A 49 9.08 1.61 -3.62
C TYR A 49 9.98 2.27 -4.65
N GLU A 50 9.38 3.20 -5.40
CA GLU A 50 10.03 4.03 -6.40
C GLU A 50 9.69 5.50 -6.15
N ILE A 51 10.67 6.38 -6.37
CA ILE A 51 10.48 7.83 -6.31
C ILE A 51 10.36 8.34 -7.75
N THR A 52 9.26 9.00 -8.08
CA THR A 52 9.05 9.65 -9.38
C THR A 52 8.48 11.04 -9.14
N ASP A 53 9.08 12.07 -9.76
CA ASP A 53 8.63 13.46 -9.68
C ASP A 53 8.42 13.99 -8.24
N GLY A 54 9.21 13.50 -7.29
CA GLY A 54 9.13 13.91 -5.87
C GLY A 54 7.99 13.24 -5.09
N GLU A 55 7.44 12.14 -5.60
CA GLU A 55 6.44 11.34 -4.92
C GLU A 55 6.87 9.88 -4.85
N ILE A 56 6.44 9.17 -3.80
CA ILE A 56 6.69 7.75 -3.63
C ILE A 56 5.48 6.94 -4.09
N ARG A 57 5.78 5.90 -4.86
CA ARG A 57 4.87 4.82 -5.19
C ARG A 57 5.38 3.49 -4.60
N ILE A 58 4.56 2.83 -3.79
CA ILE A 58 4.85 1.45 -3.34
C ILE A 58 4.63 0.52 -4.53
N THR A 59 5.66 -0.22 -4.95
CA THR A 59 5.61 -1.04 -6.16
C THR A 59 5.60 -2.54 -5.89
N GLY A 60 5.89 -2.95 -4.66
CA GLY A 60 5.99 -4.35 -4.30
C GLY A 60 6.26 -4.56 -2.82
N HIS A 61 6.56 -5.80 -2.48
CA HIS A 61 7.08 -6.17 -1.18
C HIS A 61 8.03 -7.37 -1.29
N THR A 62 8.77 -7.62 -0.22
CA THR A 62 9.61 -8.81 -0.05
C THR A 62 8.82 -9.98 0.58
N ASP A 63 9.41 -11.19 0.58
CA ASP A 63 8.77 -12.41 1.11
C ASP A 63 8.62 -12.41 2.65
N ASP A 64 9.39 -11.57 3.33
CA ASP A 64 9.43 -11.36 4.77
C ASP A 64 8.52 -10.23 5.26
N LEU A 65 7.67 -9.68 4.37
CA LEU A 65 6.65 -8.69 4.75
C LEU A 65 5.81 -9.23 5.94
N PRO A 66 5.61 -8.43 7.00
CA PRO A 66 4.80 -8.84 8.14
C PRO A 66 3.33 -9.02 7.75
N ALA A 67 2.58 -9.79 8.55
CA ALA A 67 1.15 -10.02 8.33
C ALA A 67 0.31 -8.74 8.51
N ALA A 68 0.76 -7.82 9.36
CA ALA A 68 0.16 -6.50 9.54
C ALA A 68 1.14 -5.44 9.03
N VAL A 69 0.69 -4.66 8.05
CA VAL A 69 1.53 -3.66 7.37
C VAL A 69 0.98 -2.27 7.60
N VAL A 70 1.86 -1.33 7.91
CA VAL A 70 1.55 0.10 7.96
C VAL A 70 2.32 0.78 6.83
N ILE A 71 1.60 1.27 5.83
CA ILE A 71 2.20 2.09 4.79
C ILE A 71 2.35 3.51 5.36
N PRO A 72 3.58 4.05 5.48
CA PRO A 72 3.80 5.35 6.10
C PRO A 72 3.31 6.50 5.21
N ASP A 73 2.96 7.64 5.79
CA ASP A 73 2.57 8.83 5.02
C ASP A 73 3.72 9.37 4.15
N GLU A 74 4.96 9.19 4.60
CA GLU A 74 6.18 9.62 3.93
C GLU A 74 7.35 8.66 4.20
N ILE A 75 8.33 8.63 3.29
CA ILE A 75 9.62 7.95 3.50
C ILE A 75 10.72 8.96 3.21
N GLY A 76 11.54 9.27 4.22
CA GLY A 76 12.61 10.26 4.10
C GLY A 76 12.14 11.67 3.75
N GLY A 77 10.93 12.05 4.17
CA GLY A 77 10.31 13.36 3.88
C GLY A 77 9.67 13.48 2.49
N VAL A 78 9.59 12.38 1.74
CA VAL A 78 8.88 12.31 0.46
C VAL A 78 7.52 11.64 0.68
N PRO A 79 6.39 12.20 0.22
CA PRO A 79 5.07 11.64 0.48
C PRO A 79 4.82 10.35 -0.31
N VAL A 80 4.14 9.38 0.33
CA VAL A 80 3.64 8.15 -0.31
C VAL A 80 2.28 8.41 -0.94
N THR A 81 2.26 8.69 -2.24
CA THR A 81 1.03 9.11 -2.95
C THR A 81 0.35 7.97 -3.68
N GLY A 82 1.03 6.83 -3.88
CA GLY A 82 0.50 5.74 -4.68
C GLY A 82 0.86 4.33 -4.21
N ILE A 83 -0.06 3.40 -4.44
CA ILE A 83 0.22 1.97 -4.48
C ILE A 83 0.15 1.53 -5.94
N GLY A 84 1.22 0.90 -6.41
CA GLY A 84 1.36 0.42 -7.77
C GLY A 84 0.52 -0.82 -8.06
N ASP A 85 0.43 -1.13 -9.36
CA ASP A 85 -0.26 -2.32 -9.82
C ASP A 85 0.36 -3.57 -9.21
N ASN A 86 -0.49 -4.46 -8.70
CA ASN A 86 -0.10 -5.73 -8.09
C ASN A 86 0.91 -5.63 -6.92
N ALA A 87 1.08 -4.45 -6.29
CA ALA A 87 2.11 -4.23 -5.27
C ALA A 87 2.04 -5.21 -4.08
N PHE A 88 0.83 -5.66 -3.71
CA PHE A 88 0.57 -6.70 -2.70
C PHE A 88 -0.18 -7.90 -3.28
N SER A 89 -0.05 -8.15 -4.58
CA SER A 89 -0.73 -9.27 -5.22
C SER A 89 -0.21 -10.60 -4.68
N TRP A 90 -1.13 -11.52 -4.36
CA TRP A 90 -0.88 -12.83 -3.76
C TRP A 90 -0.14 -12.78 -2.41
N CYS A 91 -0.27 -11.68 -1.67
CA CYS A 91 0.26 -11.58 -0.32
C CYS A 91 -0.63 -12.33 0.69
N GLU A 92 -0.59 -13.67 0.67
CA GLU A 92 -1.45 -14.53 1.49
C GLU A 92 -1.26 -14.33 3.00
N LYS A 93 -0.09 -13.83 3.43
CA LYS A 93 0.20 -13.54 4.84
C LYS A 93 -0.46 -12.25 5.32
N LEU A 94 -0.86 -11.35 4.42
CA LEU A 94 -1.39 -10.03 4.78
C LEU A 94 -2.79 -10.18 5.39
N THR A 95 -2.89 -9.93 6.70
CA THR A 95 -4.15 -9.96 7.45
C THR A 95 -4.75 -8.56 7.62
N SER A 96 -3.91 -7.53 7.63
CA SER A 96 -4.34 -6.14 7.78
C SER A 96 -3.35 -5.18 7.15
N VAL A 97 -3.86 -4.13 6.52
CA VAL A 97 -3.05 -3.03 5.97
C VAL A 97 -3.63 -1.69 6.42
N THR A 98 -2.76 -0.82 6.93
CA THR A 98 -3.10 0.58 7.20
C THR A 98 -2.60 1.45 6.06
N LEU A 99 -3.52 2.16 5.40
CA LEU A 99 -3.24 3.06 4.29
C LEU A 99 -3.10 4.50 4.81
N PRO A 100 -2.10 5.26 4.34
CA PRO A 100 -1.86 6.63 4.80
C PRO A 100 -2.83 7.62 4.18
N ASP A 101 -2.97 8.78 4.83
CA ASP A 101 -3.81 9.87 4.34
C ASP A 101 -3.16 10.58 3.15
N SER A 102 -1.85 10.48 2.97
CA SER A 102 -1.15 11.01 1.78
C SER A 102 -1.47 10.24 0.49
N LEU A 103 -2.11 9.07 0.59
CA LEU A 103 -2.40 8.22 -0.55
C LEU A 103 -3.48 8.83 -1.45
N THR A 104 -3.18 8.97 -2.74
CA THR A 104 -4.12 9.50 -3.75
C THR A 104 -4.55 8.44 -4.76
N ARG A 105 -3.73 7.39 -4.97
CA ARG A 105 -3.91 6.39 -6.03
C ARG A 105 -3.67 4.96 -5.54
N ILE A 106 -4.52 4.04 -5.96
CA ILE A 106 -4.36 2.59 -5.75
C ILE A 106 -4.47 1.87 -7.10
N GLY A 107 -3.40 1.17 -7.47
CA GLY A 107 -3.23 0.49 -8.75
C GLY A 107 -4.09 -0.76 -8.94
N VAL A 108 -4.06 -1.28 -10.16
CA VAL A 108 -4.86 -2.44 -10.57
C VAL A 108 -4.38 -3.66 -9.81
N GLY A 109 -5.31 -4.38 -9.17
CA GLY A 109 -5.00 -5.63 -8.47
C GLY A 109 -4.00 -5.46 -7.32
N ALA A 110 -3.85 -4.25 -6.78
CA ALA A 110 -2.87 -3.95 -5.74
C ALA A 110 -2.96 -4.91 -4.55
N PHE A 111 -4.14 -5.42 -4.21
CA PHE A 111 -4.36 -6.40 -3.12
C PHE A 111 -4.98 -7.71 -3.62
N ALA A 112 -4.93 -8.02 -4.92
CA ALA A 112 -5.51 -9.25 -5.45
C ALA A 112 -4.85 -10.47 -4.79
N GLY A 113 -5.60 -11.50 -4.42
CA GLY A 113 -5.07 -12.73 -3.81
C GLY A 113 -4.58 -12.58 -2.37
N CYS A 114 -4.83 -11.44 -1.70
CA CYS A 114 -4.65 -11.33 -0.24
C CYS A 114 -5.76 -12.12 0.46
N THR A 115 -5.63 -13.44 0.52
CA THR A 115 -6.68 -14.37 0.97
C THR A 115 -7.05 -14.27 2.45
N HIS A 116 -6.17 -13.70 3.28
CA HIS A 116 -6.39 -13.52 4.72
C HIS A 116 -6.74 -12.08 5.14
N LEU A 117 -6.76 -11.13 4.19
CA LEU A 117 -7.14 -9.74 4.46
C LEU A 117 -8.65 -9.68 4.74
N THR A 118 -9.04 -9.32 5.96
CA THR A 118 -10.46 -9.32 6.36
C THR A 118 -11.14 -7.98 6.15
N ASP A 119 -10.43 -6.88 6.35
CA ASP A 119 -11.00 -5.54 6.32
C ASP A 119 -9.95 -4.55 5.81
N ILE A 120 -10.42 -3.49 5.14
CA ILE A 120 -9.57 -2.39 4.69
C ILE A 120 -10.37 -1.09 4.67
N THR A 121 -9.69 0.03 4.95
CA THR A 121 -10.27 1.38 4.87
C THR A 121 -9.61 2.16 3.75
N ILE A 122 -10.41 2.73 2.85
CA ILE A 122 -9.94 3.65 1.80
C ILE A 122 -9.77 5.06 2.42
N PRO A 123 -8.55 5.64 2.43
CA PRO A 123 -8.29 6.95 3.03
C PRO A 123 -9.00 8.11 2.33
N LYS A 124 -9.09 9.26 3.02
CA LYS A 124 -9.80 10.46 2.56
C LYS A 124 -9.34 11.00 1.20
N ASN A 125 -8.04 10.93 0.89
CA ASN A 125 -7.47 11.57 -0.30
C ASN A 125 -7.38 10.64 -1.52
N VAL A 126 -7.79 9.37 -1.39
CA VAL A 126 -7.79 8.42 -2.51
C VAL A 126 -8.90 8.81 -3.49
N THR A 127 -8.49 9.24 -4.68
CA THR A 127 -9.39 9.67 -5.76
C THR A 127 -9.38 8.74 -6.96
N SER A 128 -8.45 7.78 -7.00
CA SER A 128 -8.29 6.85 -8.11
C SER A 128 -7.98 5.44 -7.62
N ILE A 129 -8.97 4.56 -7.74
CA ILE A 129 -8.86 3.11 -7.59
C ILE A 129 -9.01 2.48 -8.98
N ALA A 130 -7.98 1.76 -9.44
CA ALA A 130 -8.03 1.08 -10.72
C ALA A 130 -8.81 -0.25 -10.60
N SER A 131 -10.13 -0.15 -10.83
CA SER A 131 -11.15 -1.22 -10.80
C SER A 131 -11.07 -2.15 -12.03
N PRO A 132 -11.51 -3.44 -11.99
CA PRO A 132 -12.21 -4.16 -10.91
C PRO A 132 -11.36 -5.14 -10.10
N ALA A 133 -10.09 -5.32 -10.46
CA ALA A 133 -9.27 -6.40 -9.91
C ALA A 133 -8.71 -6.12 -8.50
N LEU A 134 -8.94 -4.94 -7.92
CA LEU A 134 -8.27 -4.45 -6.70
C LEU A 134 -8.18 -5.50 -5.58
N PHE A 135 -9.29 -6.20 -5.31
CA PHE A 135 -9.40 -7.23 -4.27
C PHE A 135 -9.75 -8.62 -4.83
N SER A 136 -9.53 -8.89 -6.12
CA SER A 136 -9.87 -10.20 -6.70
C SER A 136 -9.21 -11.33 -5.91
N TYR A 137 -9.93 -12.42 -5.61
CA TYR A 137 -9.43 -13.54 -4.78
C TYR A 137 -9.10 -13.20 -3.31
N CYS A 138 -9.59 -12.06 -2.78
CA CYS A 138 -9.60 -11.80 -1.35
C CYS A 138 -10.78 -12.50 -0.67
N ASP A 139 -10.66 -13.80 -0.45
CA ASP A 139 -11.77 -14.65 0.00
C ASP A 139 -12.19 -14.39 1.46
N ALA A 140 -11.29 -13.86 2.30
CA ALA A 140 -11.61 -13.46 3.67
C ALA A 140 -12.12 -12.02 3.79
N LEU A 141 -12.12 -11.22 2.72
CA LEU A 141 -12.48 -9.79 2.81
C LEU A 141 -13.97 -9.64 3.08
N ARG A 142 -14.29 -9.04 4.22
CA ARG A 142 -15.62 -8.85 4.81
C ARG A 142 -16.14 -7.43 4.64
N SER A 143 -15.25 -6.44 4.75
CA SER A 143 -15.65 -5.04 4.68
C SER A 143 -14.60 -4.19 3.98
N ILE A 144 -15.08 -3.28 3.15
CA ILE A 144 -14.32 -2.18 2.57
C ILE A 144 -14.93 -0.90 3.13
N ALA A 145 -14.33 -0.35 4.18
CA ALA A 145 -14.70 0.95 4.70
C ALA A 145 -14.11 2.06 3.83
N VAL A 146 -14.71 3.24 3.88
CA VAL A 146 -14.20 4.44 3.24
C VAL A 146 -14.25 5.55 4.27
N ASP A 147 -13.16 6.33 4.36
CA ASP A 147 -13.12 7.52 5.21
C ASP A 147 -14.28 8.47 4.86
N PRO A 148 -15.02 9.00 5.85
CA PRO A 148 -16.19 9.85 5.60
C PRO A 148 -15.88 11.11 4.77
N ASP A 149 -14.65 11.63 4.87
CA ASP A 149 -14.19 12.81 4.14
C ASP A 149 -13.72 12.49 2.71
N ASN A 150 -13.69 11.21 2.31
CA ASN A 150 -13.36 10.84 0.94
C ASN A 150 -14.40 11.38 -0.04
N THR A 151 -13.96 12.11 -1.07
CA THR A 151 -14.85 12.77 -2.04
C THR A 151 -15.14 11.94 -3.29
N ALA A 152 -14.46 10.82 -3.50
CA ALA A 152 -14.56 10.00 -4.71
C ALA A 152 -15.32 8.68 -4.51
N TYR A 153 -15.27 8.13 -3.29
CA TYR A 153 -15.81 6.83 -2.95
C TYR A 153 -16.69 6.89 -1.71
N ALA A 154 -17.51 5.86 -1.54
CA ALA A 154 -18.32 5.65 -0.36
C ALA A 154 -18.42 4.16 -0.03
N SER A 155 -18.68 3.86 1.24
CA SER A 155 -19.00 2.51 1.69
C SER A 155 -20.43 2.47 2.21
N ALA A 156 -21.19 1.46 1.79
CA ALA A 156 -22.50 1.14 2.37
C ALA A 156 -22.50 -0.34 2.78
N ASP A 157 -22.67 -0.60 4.08
CA ASP A 157 -22.62 -1.95 4.67
C ASP A 157 -21.35 -2.74 4.30
N GLY A 158 -20.20 -2.05 4.23
CA GLY A 158 -18.90 -2.63 3.87
C GLY A 158 -18.70 -2.86 2.38
N VAL A 159 -19.65 -2.46 1.52
CA VAL A 159 -19.56 -2.55 0.06
C VAL A 159 -19.04 -1.23 -0.50
N LEU A 160 -18.07 -1.30 -1.41
CA LEU A 160 -17.46 -0.13 -2.03
C LEU A 160 -18.26 0.35 -3.24
N PHE A 161 -18.56 1.64 -3.25
CA PHE A 161 -19.24 2.36 -4.32
C PHE A 161 -18.45 3.59 -4.75
N ASN A 162 -18.84 4.18 -5.89
CA ASN A 162 -18.55 5.58 -6.14
C ASN A 162 -19.24 6.48 -5.08
N LYS A 163 -18.80 7.74 -4.97
CA LYS A 163 -19.30 8.66 -3.93
C LYS A 163 -20.83 8.79 -3.89
N ASP A 164 -21.44 8.82 -5.07
CA ASP A 164 -22.88 9.03 -5.23
C ASP A 164 -23.73 7.76 -4.97
N LEU A 165 -23.09 6.63 -4.63
CA LEU A 165 -23.75 5.32 -4.46
C LEU A 165 -24.53 4.87 -5.71
N THR A 166 -24.09 5.29 -6.91
CA THR A 166 -24.72 4.93 -8.18
C THR A 166 -24.03 3.79 -8.92
N GLN A 167 -22.80 3.46 -8.52
CA GLN A 167 -22.01 2.38 -9.11
C GLN A 167 -21.39 1.51 -8.01
N LEU A 168 -21.76 0.23 -7.99
CA LEU A 168 -21.10 -0.78 -7.17
C LEU A 168 -19.73 -1.07 -7.77
N LEU A 169 -18.67 -0.73 -7.03
CA LEU A 169 -17.29 -0.94 -7.47
C LEU A 169 -16.75 -2.27 -6.95
N ARG A 170 -17.04 -2.59 -5.68
CA ARG A 170 -16.63 -3.87 -5.12
C ARG A 170 -17.52 -4.37 -4.00
N TYR A 171 -17.99 -5.61 -4.16
CA TYR A 171 -18.61 -6.40 -3.11
C TYR A 171 -17.58 -7.33 -2.44
N PRO A 172 -17.41 -7.30 -1.10
CA PRO A 172 -16.58 -8.24 -0.35
C PRO A 172 -17.28 -9.61 -0.19
N ILE A 173 -16.61 -10.71 -0.54
CA ILE A 173 -17.21 -12.05 -0.57
C ILE A 173 -17.06 -12.84 0.75
N GLY A 174 -16.16 -12.40 1.64
CA GLY A 174 -15.79 -13.11 2.87
C GLY A 174 -16.85 -13.09 3.97
N ASN A 175 -17.95 -12.35 3.79
CA ASN A 175 -19.09 -12.36 4.72
C ASN A 175 -19.99 -13.60 4.55
N GLY A 176 -19.81 -14.41 3.50
CA GLY A 176 -20.63 -15.61 3.27
C GLY A 176 -22.12 -15.33 3.07
N GLY A 177 -22.52 -14.06 2.96
CA GLY A 177 -23.89 -13.64 2.69
C GLY A 177 -24.30 -14.07 1.29
N THR A 178 -25.44 -14.75 1.19
CA THR A 178 -26.00 -15.22 -0.09
C THR A 178 -26.84 -14.16 -0.79
N GLN A 179 -27.05 -13.00 -0.14
CA GLN A 179 -27.90 -11.91 -0.63
C GLN A 179 -27.32 -10.55 -0.18
N TYR A 180 -27.39 -9.56 -1.08
CA TYR A 180 -27.11 -8.16 -0.80
C TYR A 180 -28.19 -7.30 -1.46
N SER A 181 -28.78 -6.39 -0.69
CA SER A 181 -29.72 -5.39 -1.22
C SER A 181 -28.91 -4.24 -1.79
N VAL A 182 -28.79 -4.21 -3.11
CA VAL A 182 -28.17 -3.09 -3.81
C VAL A 182 -29.05 -1.84 -3.61
N PRO A 183 -28.49 -0.69 -3.18
CA PRO A 183 -29.26 0.54 -3.00
C PRO A 183 -29.98 0.98 -4.29
N ASP A 184 -31.17 1.57 -4.16
CA ASP A 184 -31.99 2.05 -5.29
C ASP A 184 -31.28 3.11 -6.15
N SER A 185 -30.24 3.77 -5.61
CA SER A 185 -29.42 4.74 -6.32
C SER A 185 -28.51 4.09 -7.38
N VAL A 186 -28.25 2.78 -7.29
CA VAL A 186 -27.35 2.09 -8.23
C VAL A 186 -28.04 1.86 -9.56
N THR A 187 -27.49 2.47 -10.61
CA THR A 187 -28.02 2.35 -11.98
C THR A 187 -27.22 1.32 -12.78
N ALA A 188 -27.92 0.49 -13.57
CA ALA A 188 -27.33 -0.54 -14.43
C ALA A 188 -26.60 0.04 -15.65
#